data_AF-A0A235ENV9-F1
#
_entry.id   AF-A0A235ENV9-F1
#
_cell.length_a   1.000
_cell.length_b   1.000
_cell.length_c   1.000
_cell.angle_alpha   90.00
_cell.angle_beta   90.00
_cell.angle_gamma   90.00
#
_symmetry.space_group_name_H-M   'P 1'
#
loop_
_entity.id
_entity.type
_entity.pdbx_description
1 polymer ?
#
loop_
_entity_poly.entity_id
_entity_poly.type
_entity_poly.pdbx_seq_one_letter_code
_entity_poly.pdbx_strand_id
1 'polypeptide(L)' 'MTNAARLKFTSVRTRLVNGRPLIGLKHTATAAGDLPISTAWVKMPPEDVAKLIKTLQDTLAELDAKPEGHEVGNG' A
#
# COMPACT_ATOMS: atom_id res chain seq x y z
N MET A 1 12.70 -3.13 -21.75
CA MET A 1 12.14 -2.32 -20.62
C MET A 1 11.10 -3.16 -19.92
N THR A 2 11.28 -3.49 -18.64
CA THR A 2 10.28 -4.23 -17.86
C THR A 2 9.13 -3.28 -17.55
N ASN A 3 7.94 -3.55 -18.08
CA ASN A 3 6.74 -2.79 -17.75
C ASN A 3 6.40 -3.08 -16.28
N ALA A 4 6.84 -2.22 -15.37
CA ALA A 4 6.54 -2.36 -13.95
C ALA A 4 5.02 -2.26 -13.76
N ALA A 5 4.43 -3.25 -13.08
CA ALA A 5 3.02 -3.21 -12.75
C ALA A 5 2.71 -1.96 -11.92
N ARG A 6 1.78 -1.14 -12.38
CA ARG A 6 1.38 0.08 -11.66
C ARG A 6 0.17 -0.21 -10.80
N LEU A 7 0.26 0.09 -9.51
CA LEU A 7 -0.89 0.05 -8.61
C LEU A 7 -1.94 1.06 -9.12
N LYS A 8 -3.19 0.60 -9.24
CA LYS A 8 -4.32 1.47 -9.62
C LYS A 8 -5.10 1.91 -8.40
N PHE A 9 -5.59 0.95 -7.62
CA PHE A 9 -6.37 1.23 -6.42
C PHE A 9 -6.33 0.06 -5.43
N THR A 10 -6.61 0.36 -4.17
CA THR A 10 -6.84 -0.63 -3.11
C THR A 10 -8.31 -0.64 -2.75
N SER A 11 -8.94 -1.82 -2.85
CA SER A 11 -10.29 -2.03 -2.35
C SER A 11 -10.26 -2.45 -0.89
N VAL A 12 -11.19 -1.90 -0.09
CA VAL A 12 -11.39 -2.24 1.32
C VAL A 12 -12.78 -2.84 1.49
N ARG A 13 -12.90 -3.89 2.31
CA ARG A 13 -14.20 -4.43 2.75
C ARG A 13 -14.13 -4.90 4.19
N THR A 14 -15.27 -4.96 4.86
CA THR A 14 -15.41 -5.60 6.18
C THR A 14 -16.12 -6.94 6.03
N ARG A 15 -15.76 -7.92 6.87
CA ARG A 15 -16.46 -9.20 6.95
C ARG A 15 -16.41 -9.74 8.38
N LEU A 16 -17.52 -10.30 8.84
CA LEU A 16 -17.54 -11.11 10.05
C LEU A 16 -17.14 -12.56 9.70
N VAL A 17 -16.15 -13.10 10.41
CA VAL A 17 -15.76 -14.51 10.32
C VAL A 17 -15.74 -15.06 11.74
N ASN A 18 -16.56 -16.06 12.02
CA ASN A 18 -16.73 -16.64 13.36
C ASN A 18 -17.00 -15.59 14.45
N GLY A 19 -17.87 -14.62 14.14
CA GLY A 19 -18.22 -13.52 15.05
C GLY A 19 -17.13 -12.43 15.21
N ARG A 20 -15.96 -12.59 14.60
CA ARG A 20 -14.87 -11.61 14.66
C ARG A 20 -14.86 -10.72 13.42
N PRO A 21 -14.78 -9.39 13.58
CA PRO A 21 -14.64 -8.49 12.44
C PRO A 21 -13.25 -8.63 11.82
N LEU A 22 -13.19 -8.72 10.50
CA LEU A 22 -11.98 -8.67 9.70
C LEU A 22 -12.11 -7.61 8.63
N ILE A 23 -10.99 -6.96 8.33
CA ILE A 23 -10.86 -5.99 7.26
C ILE A 23 -10.10 -6.65 6.11
N GLY A 24 -10.74 -6.73 4.95
CA GLY A 24 -10.15 -7.22 3.72
C GLY A 24 -9.55 -6.07 2.91
N LEU A 25 -8.29 -6.22 2.50
CA LEU A 25 -7.62 -5.36 1.53
C LEU A 25 -7.36 -6.15 0.25
N LYS A 26 -7.55 -5.51 -0.90
CA LYS A 26 -7.18 -6.07 -2.20
C LYS A 26 -6.54 -5.00 -3.07
N HIS A 27 -5.36 -5.30 -3.60
CA HIS A 27 -4.67 -4.40 -4.52
C HIS A 27 -5.03 -4.78 -5.94
N THR A 28 -5.38 -3.78 -6.73
CA THR A 28 -5.55 -3.94 -8.17
C THR A 28 -4.44 -3.14 -8.84
N ALA A 29 -3.61 -3.84 -9.59
CA ALA A 29 -2.55 -3.27 -10.40
C ALA A 29 -2.86 -3.51 -11.88
N THR A 30 -2.13 -2.84 -12.75
CA THR A 30 -2.23 -3.04 -14.20
C THR A 30 -0.88 -3.50 -14.74
N ALA A 31 -0.92 -4.57 -15.53
CA ALA A 31 0.25 -5.11 -16.23
C ALA A 31 0.58 -4.31 -17.50
N ALA A 32 1.65 -4.70 -18.19
CA ALA A 32 1.86 -4.30 -19.58
C ALA A 32 0.60 -4.60 -20.43
N GLY A 33 0.12 -3.62 -21.19
CA GLY A 33 -1.05 -3.77 -22.07
C GLY A 33 -2.40 -3.58 -21.39
N ASP A 34 -2.46 -2.82 -20.29
CA ASP A 34 -3.69 -2.43 -19.58
C ASP A 34 -4.53 -3.57 -18.98
N LEU A 35 -3.99 -4.80 -18.92
CA LEU A 35 -4.66 -5.92 -18.29
C LEU A 35 -4.64 -5.79 -16.76
N PRO A 36 -5.81 -5.78 -16.09
CA PRO A 36 -5.86 -5.68 -14.64
C PRO A 36 -5.35 -6.97 -13.99
N ILE A 37 -4.33 -6.83 -13.14
CA ILE A 37 -3.90 -7.87 -12.19
C ILE A 37 -4.56 -7.55 -10.85
N SER A 38 -5.49 -8.40 -10.42
CA SER A 38 -6.06 -8.31 -9.07
C SER A 38 -5.35 -9.29 -8.16
N THR A 39 -4.83 -8.82 -7.03
CA THR A 39 -4.24 -9.70 -6.01
C THR A 39 -5.32 -10.42 -5.20
N ALA A 40 -4.91 -11.44 -4.45
CA ALA A 40 -5.81 -12.09 -3.49
C ALA A 40 -6.21 -11.12 -2.38
N TRP A 41 -7.38 -11.33 -1.79
CA TRP A 41 -7.80 -10.59 -0.61
C TRP A 41 -6.93 -10.96 0.59
N VAL A 42 -6.24 -9.97 1.16
CA VAL A 42 -5.58 -10.08 2.47
C VAL A 42 -6.61 -9.72 3.52
N LYS A 43 -6.85 -10.60 4.50
CA LYS A 43 -7.77 -10.35 5.61
C LYS A 43 -6.97 -10.11 6.87
N MET A 44 -7.25 -9.01 7.55
CA MET A 44 -6.55 -8.62 8.77
C MET A 44 -7.56 -8.29 9.89
N PRO A 45 -7.21 -8.60 11.15
CA PRO A 45 -7.91 -8.05 12.30
C PRO A 45 -7.85 -6.51 12.35
N PRO A 46 -8.82 -5.83 12.98
CA PRO A 46 -8.80 -4.37 13.13
C PRO A 46 -7.54 -3.84 13.79
N GLU A 47 -7.02 -4.55 14.80
CA GLU A 47 -5.79 -4.18 15.53
C GLU A 47 -4.55 -4.17 14.62
N ASP A 48 -4.47 -5.11 13.69
CA ASP A 48 -3.33 -5.17 12.76
C ASP A 48 -3.46 -4.14 11.64
N VAL A 49 -4.70 -3.83 11.22
CA VAL A 49 -4.93 -2.70 10.31
C VAL A 49 -4.55 -1.37 10.96
N ALA A 50 -4.86 -1.17 12.25
CA ALA A 50 -4.46 0.04 12.96
C ALA A 50 -2.93 0.20 13.01
N LYS A 51 -2.19 -0.89 13.27
CA LYS A 51 -0.72 -0.89 13.20
C LYS A 51 -0.22 -0.58 11.80
N LEU A 52 -0.80 -1.20 10.77
CA LEU A 52 -0.45 -0.95 9.38
C LEU A 52 -0.65 0.51 9.00
N ILE A 53 -1.78 1.13 9.37
CA ILE A 53 -2.05 2.55 9.13
C ILE A 53 -0.95 3.40 9.76
N LYS A 54 -0.59 3.11 11.02
CA LYS A 54 0.48 3.85 11.70
C LYS A 54 1.82 3.73 10.97
N THR A 55 2.24 2.51 10.61
CA THR A 55 3.49 2.30 9.87
C THR A 55 3.48 3.04 8.53
N LEU A 56 2.34 3.06 7.81
CA LEU A 56 2.22 3.82 6.57
C LEU A 56 2.35 5.33 6.80
N GLN A 57 1.72 5.87 7.85
CA GLN A 57 1.84 7.28 8.22
C GLN A 57 3.28 7.66 8.57
N ASP A 58 3.95 6.83 9.37
CA ASP A 58 5.35 7.03 9.75
C ASP A 58 6.26 7.00 8.51
N THR A 59 6.05 6.04 7.60
CA THR A 59 6.80 5.93 6.33
C THR A 59 6.59 7.16 5.45
N LEU A 60 5.36 7.67 5.35
CA LEU A 60 5.07 8.88 4.57
C LEU A 60 5.76 10.10 5.16
N ALA A 61 5.75 10.24 6.50
CA ALA A 61 6.44 11.33 7.17
C ALA A 61 7.96 11.28 6.94
N GLU A 62 8.57 10.09 6.90
CA GLU A 62 9.99 9.93 6.56
C GLU A 62 10.30 10.31 5.10
N LEU A 63 9.39 10.03 4.17
CA LEU A 63 9.55 10.40 2.76
C LEU A 63 9.44 11.93 2.57
N ASP A 64 8.48 12.57 3.24
CA ASP A 64 8.33 14.04 3.23
C ASP A 64 9.50 14.75 3.92
N ALA A 65 10.13 14.09 4.90
CA ALA A 65 11.28 14.63 5.63
C ALA A 65 12.61 14.49 4.86
N LYS A 66 12.65 13.82 3.70
CA LYS A 66 13.83 13.82 2.82
C LYS A 66 13.83 15.08 1.96
N PRO A 67 14.68 16.10 2.22
CA PRO A 67 14.85 17.19 1.29
C PRO A 67 15.47 16.64 -0.01
N GLU A 68 14.91 17.03 -1.14
CA GLU A 68 15.55 16.85 -2.43
C GLU A 68 16.95 17.51 -2.39
N GLY A 69 17.99 16.74 -2.72
CA GLY A 69 19.32 17.22 -3.10
C GLY A 69 19.94 18.32 -2.24
N HIS A 70 20.64 17.96 -1.16
CA HIS A 70 21.77 18.79 -0.74
C HIS A 70 22.94 18.46 -1.67
N GLU A 71 23.03 19.18 -2.80
CA GLU A 71 24.29 19.25 -3.55
C GLU A 71 25.34 19.86 -2.61
N VAL A 72 26.20 18.99 -2.09
CA VAL A 72 27.40 19.40 -1.36
C VAL A 72 28.32 20.05 -2.39
N GLY A 73 28.27 21.39 -2.45
CA GLY A 73 29.27 22.17 -3.15
C GLY A 73 30.65 21.79 -2.62
N ASN A 74 31.55 21.40 -3.52
CA ASN A 74 32.93 21.14 -3.16
C ASN A 74 33.84 21.95 -4.09
N GLY A 75 34.54 22.92 -3.48
CA GLY A 75 35.89 23.38 -3.84
C GLY A 75 36.03 24.14 -5.15
#